data_AF-A0AB38JFX8-F1
#
_entry.id   AF-A0AB38JFX8-F1
#
_cell.length_a   1.000
_cell.length_b   1.000
_cell.length_c   1.000
_cell.angle_alpha   90.00
_cell.angle_beta   90.00
_cell.angle_gamma   90.00
#
_symmetry.space_group_name_H-M   'P 1'
#
loop_
_entity.id
_entity.type
_entity.pdbx_description
1 polymer ?
#
loop_
_entity_poly.entity_id
_entity_poly.type
_entity_poly.pdbx_seq_one_letter_code
_entity_poly.pdbx_strand_id
1 'polypeptide(L)'
;MINEPAHDTVFYDSGDGRMAMFSGAQYERDLAELWHLVSAAPHLHDALIEEEVERIFAKSGGDYLNALGERLSSLFAFYCLREVSDFNVQIVAIPNWRAFVTAFRQRVTPMKRQQPDA
;
A
#
# COMPACT_ATOMS: atom_id res chain seq x y z
N MET A 1 16.07 -25.33 24.39
CA MET A 1 15.46 -24.02 24.05
C MET A 1 15.84 -23.73 22.61
N ILE A 2 14.90 -23.83 21.68
CA ILE A 2 15.10 -23.34 20.32
C ILE A 2 14.30 -22.05 20.25
N ASN A 3 15.01 -20.93 20.24
CA ASN A 3 14.49 -19.64 19.83
C ASN A 3 14.37 -19.68 18.30
N GLU A 4 13.21 -19.32 17.75
CA GLU A 4 13.10 -18.36 16.64
C GLU A 4 11.66 -18.33 16.08
N PRO A 5 11.04 -17.14 16.06
CA PRO A 5 10.26 -16.74 14.91
C PRO A 5 10.90 -15.48 14.32
N ALA A 6 12.13 -15.58 13.82
CA ALA A 6 12.72 -14.53 12.98
C ALA A 6 12.12 -14.53 11.55
N HIS A 7 11.31 -15.54 11.20
CA HIS A 7 10.73 -15.71 9.88
C HIS A 7 9.43 -14.94 9.61
N ASP A 8 8.87 -14.25 10.60
CA ASP A 8 7.56 -13.59 10.47
C ASP A 8 7.62 -12.09 10.79
N THR A 9 8.77 -11.45 10.53
CA THR A 9 8.96 -10.02 10.70
C THR A 9 9.44 -9.37 9.42
N VAL A 10 8.77 -8.29 9.01
CA VAL A 10 9.20 -7.41 7.92
C VAL A 10 9.95 -6.24 8.52
N PHE A 11 11.14 -5.96 7.98
CA PHE A 11 11.95 -4.80 8.33
C PHE A 11 11.83 -3.77 7.22
N TYR A 12 11.53 -2.53 7.59
CA TYR A 12 11.40 -1.42 6.65
C TYR A 12 12.29 -0.26 7.08
N ASP A 13 13.16 0.18 6.18
CA ASP A 13 13.98 1.37 6.36
C ASP A 13 13.21 2.58 5.80
N SER A 14 12.82 3.50 6.66
CA SER A 14 12.09 4.71 6.27
C SER A 14 12.97 5.76 5.56
N GLY A 15 14.26 5.48 5.36
CA GLY A 15 15.21 6.33 4.66
C GLY A 15 15.72 7.53 5.47
N ASP A 16 15.19 7.74 6.67
CA ASP A 16 15.63 8.76 7.64
C ASP A 16 16.48 8.17 8.77
N GLY A 17 16.97 6.94 8.58
CA GLY A 17 17.78 6.19 9.55
C GLY A 17 16.95 5.48 10.63
N ARG A 18 15.61 5.55 10.57
CA ARG A 18 14.74 4.71 11.40
C ARG A 18 14.42 3.40 10.68
N MET A 19 14.29 2.34 11.47
CA MET A 19 13.88 1.03 11.00
C MET A 19 12.59 0.64 11.72
N ALA A 20 11.55 0.39 10.94
CA ALA A 20 10.28 -0.11 11.42
C ALA A 20 10.22 -1.63 11.27
N MET A 21 9.49 -2.29 12.19
CA MET A 21 9.34 -3.74 12.23
C MET A 21 7.86 -4.09 12.30
N PHE A 22 7.43 -5.03 11.47
CA PHE A 22 6.02 -5.41 11.34
C PHE A 22 5.85 -6.92 11.29
N SER A 23 4.65 -7.43 11.60
CA SER A 23 4.34 -8.84 11.37
C SER A 23 4.30 -9.15 9.87
N GLY A 24 5.03 -10.18 9.43
CA GLY A 24 5.06 -10.65 8.05
C GLY A 24 3.70 -11.18 7.60
N ALA A 25 3.04 -11.98 8.43
CA ALA A 25 1.69 -12.50 8.15
C ALA A 25 0.63 -11.40 8.01
N GLN A 26 0.80 -10.27 8.70
CA GLN A 26 -0.06 -9.11 8.49
C GLN A 26 0.28 -8.41 7.17
N TYR A 27 1.57 -8.18 6.93
CA TYR A 27 2.08 -7.50 5.74
C TYR A 27 1.66 -8.20 4.44
N GLU A 28 1.86 -9.51 4.34
CA GLU A 28 1.49 -10.30 3.16
C GLU A 28 -0.02 -10.29 2.91
N ARG A 29 -0.83 -10.31 3.98
CA ARG A 29 -2.29 -10.26 3.87
C ARG A 29 -2.77 -8.91 3.36
N ASP A 30 -2.34 -7.82 4.00
CA ASP A 30 -2.73 -6.47 3.61
C ASP A 30 -2.21 -6.16 2.19
N LEU A 31 -1.01 -6.63 1.83
CA LEU A 31 -0.46 -6.51 0.47
C LEU A 31 -1.29 -7.27 -0.57
N ALA A 32 -1.68 -8.51 -0.28
CA ALA A 32 -2.49 -9.32 -1.18
C ALA A 32 -3.88 -8.73 -1.39
N GLU A 33 -4.49 -8.19 -0.34
CA GLU A 33 -5.79 -7.51 -0.39
C GLU A 33 -5.74 -6.25 -1.25
N LEU A 34 -4.75 -5.37 -1.01
CA LEU A 34 -4.52 -4.19 -1.85
C LEU A 34 -4.22 -4.57 -3.30
N TRP A 35 -3.40 -5.61 -3.51
CA TRP A 35 -3.10 -6.10 -4.85
C TRP A 35 -4.35 -6.61 -5.57
N HIS A 36 -5.22 -7.33 -4.88
CA HIS A 36 -6.48 -7.81 -5.43
C HIS A 36 -7.38 -6.65 -5.88
N LEU A 37 -7.54 -5.63 -5.02
CA LEU A 37 -8.32 -4.44 -5.34
C LEU A 37 -7.74 -3.67 -6.54
N VAL A 38 -6.42 -3.55 -6.62
CA VAL A 38 -5.75 -2.87 -7.74
C VAL A 38 -5.86 -3.66 -9.04
N SER A 39 -5.69 -4.99 -9.02
CA SER A 39 -5.48 -5.79 -10.23
C SER A 39 -6.74 -6.44 -10.82
N ALA A 40 -7.76 -6.75 -10.01
CA ALA A 40 -8.78 -7.72 -10.41
C ALA A 40 -10.18 -7.14 -10.66
N ALA A 41 -10.43 -5.87 -10.34
CA ALA A 41 -11.79 -5.45 -10.02
C ALA A 41 -12.33 -4.37 -10.98
N PRO A 42 -13.28 -4.69 -11.90
CA PRO A 42 -13.79 -3.71 -12.86
C PRO A 42 -14.52 -2.55 -12.18
N HIS A 43 -14.02 -1.33 -12.38
CA HIS A 43 -14.68 -0.02 -12.30
C HIS A 43 -15.45 0.40 -11.02
N LEU A 44 -15.38 -0.34 -9.92
CA LEU A 44 -16.27 -0.10 -8.77
C LEU A 44 -15.59 0.23 -7.44
N HIS A 45 -14.27 0.45 -7.40
CA HIS A 45 -13.53 0.26 -6.14
C HIS A 45 -12.72 1.45 -5.62
N ASP A 46 -12.87 2.66 -6.18
CA ASP A 46 -12.18 3.84 -5.62
C ASP A 46 -12.48 3.98 -4.11
N ALA A 47 -13.75 3.89 -3.73
CA ALA A 47 -14.17 3.93 -2.33
C ALA A 47 -13.62 2.76 -1.49
N LEU A 48 -13.60 1.53 -2.04
CA LEU A 48 -13.07 0.38 -1.30
C LEU A 48 -11.55 0.46 -1.12
N ILE A 49 -10.83 0.94 -2.12
CA ILE A 49 -9.38 1.17 -2.04
C ILE A 49 -9.09 2.28 -1.03
N GLU A 50 -9.87 3.35 -1.03
CA GLU A 50 -9.75 4.43 -0.04
C GLU A 50 -10.04 3.94 1.38
N GLU A 51 -11.13 3.20 1.58
CA GLU A 51 -11.49 2.59 2.86
C GLU A 51 -10.41 1.64 3.36
N GLU A 52 -9.84 0.82 2.47
CA GLU A 52 -8.82 -0.15 2.83
C GLU A 52 -7.49 0.52 3.18
N VAL A 53 -7.08 1.54 2.42
CA VAL A 53 -5.90 2.36 2.76
C VAL A 53 -6.10 3.05 4.10
N GLU A 54 -7.29 3.60 4.37
CA GLU A 54 -7.59 4.24 5.65
C GLU A 54 -7.59 3.23 6.80
N ARG A 55 -8.20 2.06 6.61
CA ARG A 55 -8.19 0.97 7.59
C ARG A 55 -6.77 0.59 7.97
N ILE A 56 -5.90 0.40 6.98
CA ILE A 56 -4.49 0.03 7.19
C ILE A 56 -3.74 1.15 7.91
N PHE A 57 -3.90 2.40 7.46
CA PHE A 57 -3.25 3.57 8.05
C PHE A 57 -3.66 3.77 9.52
N ALA A 58 -4.96 3.78 9.80
CA ALA A 58 -5.49 3.96 11.15
C ALA A 58 -5.03 2.86 12.11
N LYS A 59 -4.86 1.63 11.61
CA LYS A 59 -4.44 0.48 12.43
C LYS A 59 -2.93 0.41 12.66
N SER A 60 -2.12 0.77 11.66
CA SER A 60 -0.70 0.40 11.62
C SER A 60 0.26 1.58 11.38
N GLY A 61 -0.27 2.76 11.04
CA GLY A 61 0.50 3.99 10.86
C GLY A 61 1.15 4.16 9.48
N GLY A 62 1.83 5.32 9.31
CA GLY A 62 2.40 5.76 8.04
C GLY A 62 3.57 4.90 7.54
N ASP A 63 4.49 4.50 8.41
CA ASP A 63 5.66 3.70 8.01
C ASP A 63 5.25 2.33 7.46
N TYR A 64 4.23 1.71 8.04
CA TYR A 64 3.66 0.45 7.54
C TYR A 64 3.00 0.63 6.17
N LEU A 65 2.19 1.69 6.03
CA LEU A 65 1.55 2.00 4.75
C LEU A 65 2.59 2.31 3.66
N ASN A 66 3.67 3.02 3.98
CA ASN A 66 4.78 3.27 3.07
C ASN A 66 5.44 1.96 2.61
N ALA A 67 5.76 1.06 3.55
CA ALA A 67 6.34 -0.25 3.24
C ALA A 67 5.45 -1.07 2.29
N LEU A 68 4.13 -1.04 2.49
CA LEU A 68 3.17 -1.68 1.59
C LEU A 68 3.13 -0.98 0.23
N GLY A 69 3.10 0.35 0.21
CA GLY A 69 3.03 1.14 -1.02
C GLY A 69 4.23 0.95 -1.95
N GLU A 70 5.44 0.86 -1.42
CA GLU A 70 6.64 0.57 -2.20
C GLU A 70 6.59 -0.81 -2.86
N ARG A 71 6.19 -1.83 -2.09
CA ARG A 71 6.08 -3.19 -2.59
C ARG A 71 4.97 -3.32 -3.62
N LEU A 72 3.81 -2.73 -3.35
CA LEU A 72 2.67 -2.71 -4.27
C LEU A 72 3.02 -1.97 -5.57
N SER A 73 3.78 -0.87 -5.49
CA SER A 73 4.29 -0.16 -6.68
C SER A 73 5.18 -1.04 -7.54
N SER A 74 6.06 -1.84 -6.91
CA SER A 74 6.91 -2.78 -7.64
C SER A 74 6.10 -3.88 -8.32
N LEU A 75 5.09 -4.43 -7.64
CA LEU A 75 4.19 -5.43 -8.22
C LEU A 75 3.38 -4.86 -9.39
N PHE A 76 2.84 -3.65 -9.24
CA PHE A 76 2.07 -2.98 -10.27
C PHE A 76 2.92 -2.65 -11.50
N ALA A 77 4.15 -2.17 -11.31
CA ALA A 77 5.08 -1.92 -12.41
C ALA A 77 5.38 -3.20 -13.18
N PHE A 78 5.67 -4.31 -12.49
CA PHE A 78 5.91 -5.61 -13.11
C PHE A 78 4.68 -6.12 -13.88
N TYR A 79 3.49 -5.98 -13.28
CA TYR A 79 2.22 -6.34 -13.93
C TYR A 79 1.99 -5.54 -15.22
N CYS A 80 2.16 -4.22 -15.17
CA CYS A 80 2.06 -3.36 -16.36
C CYS A 80 3.06 -3.76 -17.46
N LEU A 81 4.29 -4.14 -17.09
CA LEU A 81 5.33 -4.56 -18.03
C LEU A 81 5.08 -5.94 -18.64
N ARG A 82 4.37 -6.83 -17.94
CA ARG A 82 4.05 -8.17 -18.45
C ARG A 82 2.82 -8.16 -19.35
N GLU A 83 1.85 -7.32 -19.02
CA GLU A 83 0.52 -7.30 -19.63
C GLU A 83 0.32 -6.03 -20.51
N VAL A 84 1.39 -5.48 -21.11
CA VAL A 84 1.42 -4.17 -21.81
C VAL A 84 0.32 -4.00 -22.88
N SER A 85 -0.21 -5.09 -23.41
CA SER A 85 -1.24 -5.12 -24.46
C SER A 85 -2.62 -5.58 -23.96
N ASP A 86 -2.78 -5.88 -22.68
CA ASP A 86 -4.06 -6.34 -22.13
C ASP A 86 -4.98 -5.13 -21.85
N PHE A 87 -6.15 -5.15 -22.49
CA PHE A 87 -7.25 -4.21 -22.28
C PHE A 87 -7.59 -4.05 -20.79
N ASN A 88 -7.46 -5.12 -20.00
CA ASN A 88 -7.71 -5.11 -18.57
C ASN A 88 -6.72 -4.21 -17.79
N VAL A 89 -5.45 -4.15 -18.19
CA VAL A 89 -4.49 -3.24 -17.53
C VAL A 89 -4.90 -1.79 -17.75
N GLN A 90 -5.22 -1.44 -18.99
CA GLN A 90 -5.49 -0.05 -19.36
C GLN A 90 -6.79 0.48 -18.75
N ILE A 91 -7.81 -0.36 -18.65
CA ILE A 91 -9.17 0.06 -18.31
C ILE A 91 -9.53 -0.26 -16.86
N VAL A 92 -8.92 -1.27 -16.25
CA VAL A 92 -9.22 -1.66 -14.87
C VAL A 92 -8.07 -1.30 -13.93
N ALA A 93 -6.88 -1.82 -14.20
CA ALA A 93 -5.79 -1.72 -13.22
C ALA A 93 -5.22 -0.29 -13.08
N ILE A 94 -5.10 0.47 -14.18
CA ILE A 94 -4.61 1.86 -14.13
C ILE A 94 -5.56 2.79 -13.34
N PRO A 95 -6.89 2.79 -13.56
CA PRO A 95 -7.80 3.57 -12.72
C PRO A 95 -7.75 3.21 -11.23
N ASN A 96 -7.76 1.91 -10.91
CA ASN A 96 -7.69 1.46 -9.51
C ASN A 96 -6.34 1.84 -8.88
N TRP A 97 -5.25 1.73 -9.63
CA TRP A 97 -3.93 2.21 -9.20
C TRP A 97 -3.92 3.71 -8.90
N ARG A 98 -4.59 4.52 -9.74
CA ARG A 98 -4.73 5.95 -9.50
C ARG A 98 -5.51 6.25 -8.21
N ALA A 99 -6.57 5.50 -7.93
CA ALA A 99 -7.31 5.61 -6.67
C ALA A 99 -6.41 5.29 -5.47
N PHE A 100 -5.67 4.18 -5.54
CA PHE A 100 -4.69 3.81 -4.51
C PHE A 100 -3.66 4.92 -4.27
N VAL A 101 -3.01 5.44 -5.32
CA VAL A 101 -2.01 6.50 -5.20
C VAL A 101 -2.61 7.78 -4.60
N THR A 102 -3.87 8.08 -4.91
CA THR A 102 -4.57 9.26 -4.36
C THR A 102 -4.82 9.09 -2.87
N ALA A 103 -5.41 7.96 -2.46
CA ALA A 103 -5.66 7.62 -1.06
C ALA A 103 -4.36 7.57 -0.26
N PHE A 104 -3.34 6.88 -0.79
CA PHE A 104 -2.01 6.76 -0.20
C PHE A 104 -1.42 8.14 0.08
N ARG A 105 -1.34 9.02 -0.93
CA ARG A 105 -0.73 10.36 -0.79
C ARG A 105 -1.43 11.22 0.25
N GLN A 106 -2.74 11.12 0.40
CA GLN A 106 -3.49 11.85 1.42
C GLN A 106 -3.06 11.47 2.85
N ARG A 107 -2.52 10.26 3.05
CA ARG A 107 -2.17 9.74 4.38
C ARG A 107 -0.69 9.84 4.72
N VAL A 108 0.20 9.67 3.74
CA VAL A 108 1.66 9.74 3.98
C VAL A 108 2.30 11.09 3.65
N THR A 109 1.62 11.99 2.94
CA THR A 109 2.06 13.40 2.91
C THR A 109 1.72 14.01 4.27
N PRO A 110 2.66 14.64 4.99
CA PRO A 110 2.30 15.35 6.21
C PRO A 110 1.23 16.38 5.86
N MET A 111 0.03 16.23 6.41
CA MET A 111 -0.97 17.29 6.40
C MET A 111 -0.22 18.55 6.86
N LYS A 112 -0.08 19.54 5.98
CA LYS A 112 0.36 20.88 6.38
C LYS A 112 -0.47 21.19 7.61
N ARG A 113 0.17 21.32 8.78
CA ARG A 113 -0.48 21.73 10.02
C ARG A 113 -1.34 22.91 9.63
N GLN A 114 -2.67 22.76 9.71
CA GLN A 114 -3.54 23.91 9.78
C GLN A 114 -3.11 24.61 11.05
N GLN A 115 -2.27 25.61 10.87
CA GLN A 115 -1.83 26.53 11.90
C GLN A 115 -3.13 27.17 12.41
N PRO A 116 -3.54 26.96 13.67
CA PRO A 116 -4.69 27.66 14.19
C PRO A 116 -4.39 29.15 14.11
N ASP A 117 -5.25 29.90 13.43
CA ASP A 117 -5.18 31.36 13.40
C ASP A 117 -5.08 31.86 14.85
N ALA A 118 -4.01 32.60 15.12
CA ALA A 118 -3.69 33.19 16.42
C ALA A 118 -4.59 34.37 16.75
#